data_AF-A0A1G5ZQ36-F1
#
_entry.id   AF-A0A1G5ZQ36-F1
#
_cell.length_a   1.000
_cell.length_b   1.000
_cell.length_c   1.000
_cell.angle_alpha   90.00
_cell.angle_beta   90.00
_cell.angle_gamma   90.00
#
_symmetry.space_group_name_H-M   'P 1'
#
loop_
_entity.id
_entity.type
_entity.pdbx_description
1 polymer ?
#
loop_
_entity_poly.entity_id
_entity_poly.type
_entity_poly.pdbx_seq_one_letter_code
_entity_poly.pdbx_strand_id
1 'polypeptide(L)'
;IATLVERHSRFTMLVKLARRDSATVVRALAEKIGTLPEELRRSLTWDQGKEMARHKSFTVATDLQVYFCDPRLPWQRGSNENTNGLLRQYFPRATNFSHVSQDQLNAVALRLNQRPRKILDFETPADRLQKVLQ
;
A
#
# COMPACT_ATOMS: atom_id res chain seq x y z
N ILE A 1 -4.14 -1.56 9.37
CA ILE A 1 -4.14 -1.75 7.91
C ILE A 1 -2.80 -1.27 7.41
N ALA A 2 -2.13 -2.03 6.55
CA ALA A 2 -1.00 -1.54 5.76
C ALA A 2 -1.56 -1.01 4.43
N THR A 3 -1.10 0.17 4.01
CA THR A 3 -1.52 0.81 2.77
C THR A 3 -0.35 0.82 1.79
N LEU A 4 -0.48 0.09 0.68
CA LEU A 4 0.48 0.08 -0.42
C LEU A 4 -0.11 0.90 -1.57
N VAL A 5 0.70 1.79 -2.14
CA VAL A 5 0.29 2.64 -3.27
C VAL A 5 1.39 2.61 -4.31
N GLU A 6 1.06 2.18 -5.52
CA GLU A 6 1.98 2.21 -6.67
C GLU A 6 2.20 3.68 -7.10
N ARG A 7 3.45 4.07 -7.33
CA ARG A 7 3.85 5.48 -7.43
C ARG A 7 3.45 6.11 -8.77
N HIS A 8 3.30 5.37 -9.85
CA HIS A 8 2.95 5.95 -11.14
C HIS A 8 1.42 6.06 -11.32
N SER A 9 0.72 4.96 -11.10
CA SER A 9 -0.72 4.78 -11.28
C SER A 9 -1.56 5.16 -10.07
N ARG A 10 -0.97 5.33 -8.88
CA ARG A 10 -1.69 5.44 -7.59
C ARG A 10 -2.54 4.22 -7.24
N PHE A 11 -2.31 3.09 -7.90
CA PHE A 11 -3.03 1.85 -7.62
C PHE A 11 -2.80 1.45 -6.16
N THR A 12 -3.90 1.31 -5.43
CA THR A 12 -3.91 1.13 -3.98
C THR A 12 -4.24 -0.31 -3.65
N MET A 13 -3.46 -0.89 -2.74
CA MET A 13 -3.75 -2.16 -2.09
C MET A 13 -3.77 -1.98 -0.58
N LEU A 14 -4.76 -2.59 0.06
CA LEU A 14 -4.93 -2.54 1.51
C LEU A 14 -4.70 -3.93 2.09
N VAL A 15 -3.89 -4.01 3.13
CA VAL A 15 -3.55 -5.26 3.81
C VAL A 15 -4.04 -5.22 5.24
N LYS A 16 -4.89 -6.18 5.60
CA LYS A 16 -5.30 -6.41 6.98
C LYS A 16 -4.11 -6.97 7.73
N LEU A 17 -3.73 -6.27 8.79
CA LEU A 17 -2.73 -6.74 9.73
C LEU A 17 -3.46 -7.26 10.98
N ALA A 18 -3.11 -8.47 11.42
CA ALA A 18 -3.59 -9.01 12.69
C ALA A 18 -2.94 -8.27 13.86
N ARG A 19 -1.64 -7.96 13.72
CA ARG A 19 -0.80 -7.25 14.69
C ARG A 19 0.15 -6.32 13.94
N ARG A 20 0.70 -5.33 14.65
CA ARG A 20 1.67 -4.37 14.11
C ARG A 20 3.12 -4.74 14.46
N ASP A 21 3.41 -5.99 14.79
CA ASP A 21 4.79 -6.43 15.00
C ASP A 21 5.48 -6.68 13.65
N SER A 22 6.81 -6.61 13.64
CA SER A 22 7.57 -6.66 12.39
C SER A 22 7.42 -7.97 11.62
N ALA A 23 7.30 -9.11 12.30
CA ALA A 23 7.13 -10.39 11.64
C ALA A 23 5.78 -10.47 10.92
N THR A 24 4.70 -10.04 11.58
CA THR A 24 3.36 -10.00 10.99
C THR A 24 3.30 -9.05 9.79
N VAL A 25 3.90 -7.86 9.88
CA VAL A 25 3.88 -6.90 8.78
C VAL A 25 4.69 -7.42 7.58
N VAL A 26 5.93 -7.88 7.80
CA VAL A 26 6.78 -8.42 6.73
C VAL A 26 6.09 -9.56 5.99
N ARG A 27 5.54 -10.54 6.72
CA ARG A 27 4.85 -11.68 6.12
C ARG A 27 3.65 -11.24 5.28
N ALA A 28 2.77 -10.42 5.84
CA ALA A 28 1.55 -9.99 5.14
C ALA A 28 1.86 -9.14 3.90
N LEU A 29 2.89 -8.30 3.97
CA LEU A 29 3.35 -7.54 2.80
C LEU A 29 3.96 -8.46 1.74
N ALA A 30 4.77 -9.44 2.12
CA ALA A 30 5.38 -10.37 1.18
C ALA A 30 4.34 -11.20 0.43
N GLU A 31 3.35 -11.75 1.16
CA GLU A 31 2.21 -12.46 0.57
C GLU A 31 1.45 -11.56 -0.41
N LYS A 32 1.15 -10.31 -0.03
CA LYS A 32 0.41 -9.39 -0.89
C LYS A 32 1.20 -8.95 -2.12
N ILE A 33 2.49 -8.71 -1.97
CA ILE A 33 3.32 -8.26 -3.09
C ILE A 33 3.62 -9.42 -4.03
N GLY A 34 3.69 -10.65 -3.53
CA GLY A 34 3.77 -11.86 -4.35
C GLY A 34 2.58 -12.05 -5.30
N THR A 35 1.43 -11.41 -5.05
CA THR A 35 0.29 -11.43 -6.00
C THR A 35 0.40 -10.42 -7.14
N LEU A 36 1.42 -9.55 -7.12
CA LEU A 36 1.62 -8.55 -8.17
C LEU A 36 2.42 -9.14 -9.35
N PRO A 37 2.16 -8.68 -10.58
CA PRO A 37 3.06 -8.88 -11.70
C PRO A 37 4.49 -8.47 -11.36
N GLU A 38 5.47 -9.18 -11.91
CA GLU A 38 6.89 -8.96 -11.62
C GLU A 38 7.35 -7.55 -12.00
N GLU A 39 6.75 -6.99 -13.03
CA GLU A 39 7.00 -5.65 -13.57
C GLU A 39 6.78 -4.55 -12.52
N LEU A 40 5.89 -4.80 -11.55
CA LEU A 40 5.58 -3.88 -10.43
C LEU A 40 6.44 -4.15 -9.20
N ARG A 41 7.13 -5.29 -9.12
CA ARG A 41 7.94 -5.71 -7.97
C ARG A 41 9.37 -5.17 -8.05
N ARG A 42 9.53 -3.86 -8.24
CA ARG A 42 10.86 -3.23 -8.37
C ARG A 42 11.46 -2.76 -7.05
N SER A 43 10.67 -2.06 -6.24
CA SER A 43 11.13 -1.54 -4.94
C SER A 43 9.95 -1.23 -4.03
N LEU A 44 10.22 -1.24 -2.72
CA LEU A 44 9.28 -0.79 -1.70
C LEU A 44 9.89 0.40 -0.96
N THR A 45 9.15 1.49 -0.82
CA THR A 45 9.53 2.61 0.07
C THR A 45 8.66 2.59 1.32
N TRP A 46 9.26 2.67 2.50
CA TRP A 46 8.56 2.62 3.79
C TRP A 46 9.01 3.72 4.76
N ASP A 47 8.23 3.98 5.81
CA ASP A 47 8.71 4.82 6.92
C ASP A 47 9.73 4.07 7.78
N GLN A 48 10.42 4.80 8.67
CA GLN A 48 11.30 4.19 9.66
C GLN A 48 10.55 3.58 10.85
N GLY A 49 9.31 3.13 10.63
CA GLY A 49 8.51 2.44 11.64
C GLY A 49 9.21 1.15 12.09
N LYS A 50 9.08 0.83 13.38
CA LYS A 50 9.64 -0.40 13.97
C LYS A 50 9.04 -1.66 13.33
N GLU A 51 7.89 -1.52 12.67
CA GLU A 51 7.24 -2.56 11.90
C GLU A 51 8.12 -3.11 10.76
N MET A 52 9.08 -2.33 10.24
CA MET A 52 10.04 -2.77 9.21
C MET A 52 11.44 -3.10 9.75
N ALA A 53 11.59 -3.33 11.06
CA ALA A 53 12.87 -3.74 11.65
C ALA A 53 13.45 -5.01 11.00
N ARG A 54 12.59 -5.95 10.55
CA ARG A 54 12.98 -7.18 9.84
C ARG A 54 12.91 -7.09 8.31
N HIS A 55 13.05 -5.90 7.72
CA HIS A 55 13.00 -5.70 6.26
C HIS A 55 14.02 -6.55 5.48
N LYS A 56 15.17 -6.93 6.06
CA LYS A 56 16.12 -7.83 5.39
C LYS A 56 15.48 -9.17 5.03
N SER A 57 14.68 -9.74 5.93
CA SER A 57 13.93 -10.97 5.65
C SER A 57 12.85 -10.75 4.59
N PHE A 58 12.26 -9.56 4.53
CA PHE A 58 11.31 -9.18 3.48
C PHE A 58 11.99 -9.16 2.11
N THR A 59 13.16 -8.50 1.99
CA THR A 59 13.93 -8.46 0.75
C THR A 59 14.30 -9.86 0.28
N VAL A 60 14.79 -10.74 1.17
CA VAL A 60 15.09 -12.13 0.81
C VAL A 60 13.86 -12.90 0.32
N ALA A 61 12.70 -12.67 0.94
CA ALA A 61 11.47 -13.40 0.59
C ALA A 61 10.80 -12.93 -0.71
N THR A 62 11.08 -11.71 -1.17
CA THR A 62 10.33 -11.07 -2.27
C THR A 62 11.22 -10.55 -3.40
N ASP A 63 12.54 -10.65 -3.23
CA ASP A 63 13.57 -10.04 -4.08
C ASP A 63 13.43 -8.51 -4.26
N LEU A 64 12.69 -7.86 -3.35
CA LEU A 64 12.42 -6.43 -3.40
C LEU A 64 13.40 -5.62 -2.57
N GLN A 65 13.98 -4.61 -3.20
CA GLN A 65 14.76 -3.59 -2.52
C GLN A 65 13.84 -2.71 -1.67
N VAL A 66 14.13 -2.62 -0.37
CA VAL A 66 13.40 -1.78 0.58
C VAL A 66 14.22 -0.52 0.85
N TYR A 67 13.60 0.64 0.58
CA TYR A 67 14.12 1.95 0.87
C TYR A 67 13.33 2.60 2.01
N PHE A 68 14.02 3.38 2.84
CA PHE A 68 13.40 4.10 3.95
C PHE A 68 13.35 5.59 3.67
N CYS A 69 12.23 6.22 4.01
CA CYS A 69 12.14 7.67 4.02
C CYS A 69 13.07 8.27 5.07
N ASP A 70 13.57 9.46 4.81
CA ASP A 70 14.42 10.20 5.74
C ASP A 70 13.63 10.62 6.98
N PRO A 71 14.27 10.68 8.16
CA PRO A 71 13.61 11.15 9.37
C PRO A 71 13.09 12.58 9.17
N ARG A 72 11.85 12.83 9.63
CA ARG A 72 11.21 14.15 9.60
C ARG A 72 10.91 14.73 8.20
N LEU A 73 10.95 13.92 7.13
CA LEU A 73 10.53 14.34 5.79
C LEU A 73 9.20 13.67 5.37
N PRO A 74 8.04 14.08 5.94
CA PRO A 74 6.75 13.43 5.68
C PRO A 74 6.31 13.51 4.21
N TRP A 75 6.77 14.53 3.47
CA TRP A 75 6.40 14.73 2.06
C TRP A 75 6.90 13.62 1.14
N GLN A 76 7.92 12.85 1.51
CA GLN A 76 8.36 11.66 0.77
C GLN A 76 7.26 10.57 0.71
N ARG A 77 6.19 10.74 1.50
CA ARG A 77 5.00 9.86 1.56
C ARG A 77 3.69 10.56 1.23
N GLY A 78 3.73 11.69 0.53
CA GLY A 78 2.51 12.47 0.23
C GLY A 78 1.40 11.64 -0.43
N SER A 79 1.73 10.65 -1.27
CA SER A 79 0.73 9.74 -1.86
C SER A 79 0.03 8.86 -0.82
N ASN A 80 0.78 8.25 0.11
CA ASN A 80 0.17 7.42 1.16
C ASN A 80 -0.66 8.26 2.12
N GLU A 81 -0.22 9.48 2.44
CA GLU A 81 -1.00 10.40 3.29
C GLU A 81 -2.32 10.80 2.64
N ASN A 82 -2.28 11.14 1.34
CA ASN A 82 -3.49 11.43 0.57
C ASN A 82 -4.43 10.20 0.52
N THR A 83 -3.90 9.02 0.19
CA THR A 83 -4.69 7.78 0.15
C THR A 83 -5.29 7.45 1.51
N ASN A 84 -4.52 7.59 2.60
CA ASN A 84 -5.05 7.39 3.95
C ASN A 84 -6.15 8.41 4.30
N GLY A 85 -6.06 9.64 3.80
CA GLY A 85 -7.15 10.63 3.89
C GLY A 85 -8.43 10.15 3.18
N LEU A 86 -8.31 9.54 2.01
CA LEU A 86 -9.45 8.96 1.28
C LEU A 86 -10.04 7.75 2.00
N LEU A 87 -9.20 6.90 2.61
CA LEU A 87 -9.67 5.76 3.39
C LEU A 87 -10.56 6.18 4.56
N ARG A 88 -10.39 7.39 5.11
CA ARG A 88 -11.25 7.92 6.19
C ARG A 88 -12.69 8.15 5.74
N GLN A 89 -12.97 8.23 4.43
CA GLN A 89 -14.35 8.27 3.90
C GLN A 89 -15.08 6.94 4.11
N TYR A 90 -14.34 5.82 4.18
CA TYR A 90 -14.88 4.48 4.36
C TYR A 90 -14.71 3.95 5.79
N PHE A 91 -13.65 4.38 6.47
CA PHE A 91 -13.32 3.99 7.83
C PHE A 91 -13.16 5.25 8.70
N PRO A 92 -14.26 5.78 9.26
CA PRO A 92 -14.22 6.88 10.21
C PRO A 92 -13.24 6.65 11.37
N ARG A 93 -12.83 7.71 12.05
CA ARG A 93 -11.77 7.66 13.08
C ARG A 93 -12.02 6.62 14.19
N ALA A 94 -13.28 6.38 14.54
CA ALA A 94 -13.69 5.42 15.58
C ALA A 94 -13.92 4.00 15.06
N THR A 95 -13.58 3.69 13.79
CA THR A 95 -13.75 2.35 13.24
C THR A 95 -12.91 1.33 14.01
N ASN A 96 -13.59 0.32 14.55
CA ASN A 96 -12.91 -0.84 15.10
C ASN A 96 -12.42 -1.76 13.97
N PHE A 97 -11.13 -1.69 13.68
CA PHE A 97 -10.49 -2.50 12.64
C PHE A 97 -10.36 -3.99 12.99
N SER A 98 -10.78 -4.46 14.17
CA SER A 98 -10.89 -5.90 14.43
C SER A 98 -12.05 -6.53 13.65
N HIS A 99 -13.13 -5.78 13.39
CA HIS A 99 -14.32 -6.26 12.67
C HIS A 99 -14.24 -6.02 11.16
N VAL A 100 -13.14 -5.41 10.69
CA VAL A 100 -12.93 -5.16 9.26
C VAL A 100 -12.19 -6.33 8.63
N SER A 101 -12.85 -7.03 7.70
CA SER A 101 -12.29 -8.16 6.97
C SER A 101 -11.36 -7.71 5.84
N GLN A 102 -10.51 -8.62 5.35
CA GLN A 102 -9.69 -8.36 4.17
C GLN A 102 -10.56 -8.10 2.93
N ASP A 103 -11.72 -8.74 2.80
CA ASP A 103 -12.62 -8.53 1.67
C ASP A 103 -13.25 -7.14 1.66
N GLN A 104 -13.59 -6.62 2.83
CA GLN A 104 -14.04 -5.22 2.95
C GLN A 104 -12.94 -4.25 2.54
N LEU A 105 -11.69 -4.52 2.92
CA LEU A 105 -10.54 -3.73 2.47
C LEU A 105 -10.35 -3.83 0.95
N ASN A 106 -10.47 -5.03 0.37
CA ASN A 106 -10.37 -5.23 -1.07
C ASN A 106 -11.47 -4.47 -1.82
N ALA A 107 -12.71 -4.48 -1.32
CA ALA A 107 -13.83 -3.74 -1.91
C ALA A 107 -13.61 -2.22 -1.86
N VAL A 108 -13.04 -1.70 -0.76
CA VAL A 108 -12.67 -0.27 -0.66
C VAL A 108 -11.53 0.06 -1.61
N ALA A 109 -10.49 -0.78 -1.69
CA ALA A 109 -9.37 -0.60 -2.61
C ALA A 109 -9.86 -0.58 -4.07
N LEU A 110 -10.76 -1.50 -4.46
CA LEU A 110 -11.37 -1.55 -5.78
C LEU A 110 -12.09 -0.23 -6.12
N ARG A 111 -12.94 0.27 -5.21
CA ARG A 111 -13.62 1.57 -5.41
C ARG A 111 -12.62 2.72 -5.57
N LEU A 112 -11.52 2.73 -4.81
CA LEU A 112 -10.49 3.75 -4.95
C LEU A 112 -9.71 3.63 -6.26
N ASN A 113 -9.52 2.41 -6.77
CA ASN A 113 -8.80 2.13 -8.01
C ASN A 113 -9.65 2.34 -9.27
N GLN A 114 -10.98 2.34 -9.14
CA GLN A 114 -11.93 2.68 -10.20
C GLN A 114 -12.38 4.16 -10.15
N ARG A 115 -11.89 4.94 -9.18
CA ARG A 115 -12.24 6.35 -9.04
C ARG A 115 -11.26 7.24 -9.84
N PRO A 116 -11.75 8.04 -10.80
CA PRO A 116 -10.96 9.04 -11.51
C PRO A 116 -10.11 9.93 -10.58
N ARG A 117 -8.85 10.16 -10.95
CA ARG A 117 -7.93 11.01 -10.20
C ARG A 117 -7.50 12.21 -11.03
N LYS A 118 -7.68 13.41 -10.50
CA LYS A 118 -7.22 14.65 -11.15
C LYS A 118 -5.72 14.62 -11.50
N ILE A 119 -4.88 14.00 -10.65
CA ILE A 119 -3.43 13.86 -10.89
C ILE A 119 -3.09 12.90 -12.04
N LEU A 120 -4.06 12.09 -12.51
CA LEU A 120 -3.93 11.16 -13.62
C LEU A 120 -4.77 11.63 -14.81
N ASP A 121 -5.02 12.93 -14.94
CA ASP A 121 -5.87 13.50 -16.00
C ASP A 121 -7.28 12.87 -16.03
N PHE A 122 -7.80 12.57 -14.84
CA PHE A 122 -9.09 11.91 -14.61
C PHE A 122 -9.17 10.45 -15.08
N GLU A 123 -8.05 9.81 -15.39
CA GLU A 123 -7.99 8.35 -15.50
C GLU A 123 -8.13 7.69 -14.12
N THR A 124 -8.60 6.43 -14.12
CA THR A 124 -8.64 5.62 -12.91
C THR A 124 -7.25 5.01 -12.64
N PRO A 125 -6.88 4.77 -11.37
CA PRO A 125 -5.64 4.06 -11.06
C PRO A 125 -5.54 2.68 -11.71
N ALA A 126 -6.66 1.98 -11.89
CA ALA A 126 -6.69 0.69 -12.57
C ALA A 126 -6.33 0.82 -14.06
N ASP A 127 -6.93 1.79 -14.77
CA ASP A 127 -6.65 2.01 -16.19
C ASP A 127 -5.20 2.46 -16.40
N ARG A 128 -4.72 3.39 -15.56
CA ARG A 128 -3.33 3.86 -15.62
C ARG A 128 -2.34 2.73 -15.34
N LEU A 129 -2.65 1.83 -14.40
CA LEU A 129 -1.80 0.67 -14.11
C LEU A 129 -1.74 -0.28 -15.31
N GLN A 130 -2.89 -0.58 -15.92
CA GLN A 130 -2.96 -1.47 -17.09
C GLN A 130 -2.07 -0.98 -18.24
N LYS A 131 -2.02 0.33 -18.48
CA LYS A 131 -1.15 0.95 -19.50
C LYS A 131 0.35 0.81 -19.23
N VAL A 132 0.75 0.62 -17.96
CA VAL A 132 2.16 0.46 -17.56
C VAL A 132 2.61 -1.00 -17.65
N LEU A 133 1.65 -1.94 -17.64
CA LEU A 133 1.89 -3.37 -17.73
C LEU A 133 1.92 -3.91 -19.18
N GLN A 134 1.62 -3.06 -20.16
CA GLN A 134 1.71 -3.35 -21.60
C GLN A 134 3.06 -2.90 -22.15
#